data_AF-A0A8T9PXD1-F1
#
_entry.id   AF-A0A8T9PXD1-F1
#
_cell.length_a   1.000
_cell.length_b   1.000
_cell.length_c   1.000
_cell.angle_alpha   90.00
_cell.angle_beta   90.00
_cell.angle_gamma   90.00
#
_symmetry.space_group_name_H-M   'P 1'
#
loop_
_entity.id
_entity.type
_entity.pdbx_description
1 polymer ?
#
loop_
_entity_poly.entity_id
_entity_poly.type
_entity_poly.pdbx_seq_one_letter_code
_entity_poly.pdbx_strand_id
1 'polypeptide(L)'
;MSFTSGLMLLTMFGGIVSDARARLREKTIIILQYLLILPGLFWLLHGWGLMGYALALNLGALLYAGLFMRLLHNDLTISYSQLLSIYVPGLFNAAVIACVFIGVRLLLSSWQLPPVGTLLILMLVGGLVLSSLILLVPLPGLRRELCAFLDRLEPQTHSGVLGRLLARYVRFLNPAGFGPAAYPTANPVLP
;
A
#
# COMPACT_ATOMS: atom_id res chain seq x y z
N MET A 1 4.84 7.07 12.71
CA MET A 1 4.83 8.07 11.61
C MET A 1 4.61 7.46 10.22
N SER A 2 4.26 6.17 10.09
CA SER A 2 4.27 5.49 8.78
C SER A 2 2.94 5.51 8.03
N PHE A 3 1.81 5.73 8.71
CA PHE A 3 0.48 5.69 8.10
C PHE A 3 0.20 6.91 7.19
N THR A 4 0.76 8.07 7.55
CA THR A 4 0.60 9.32 6.78
C THR A 4 1.34 9.30 5.45
N SER A 5 2.38 8.48 5.28
CA SER A 5 3.15 8.39 4.04
C SER A 5 2.32 7.87 2.86
N GLY A 6 1.43 6.89 3.08
CA GLY A 6 0.53 6.39 2.03
C GLY A 6 -0.54 7.40 1.62
N LEU A 7 -1.04 8.18 2.60
CA LEU A 7 -1.97 9.28 2.36
C LEU A 7 -1.29 10.45 1.62
N MET A 8 0.00 10.67 1.86
CA MET A 8 0.80 11.70 1.18
C MET A 8 0.83 11.46 -0.34
N LEU A 9 1.00 10.21 -0.79
CA LEU A 9 0.93 9.89 -2.22
C LEU A 9 -0.41 10.24 -2.85
N LEU A 10 -1.53 10.00 -2.15
CA LEU A 10 -2.86 10.38 -2.64
C LEU A 10 -3.00 11.90 -2.76
N THR A 11 -2.55 12.63 -1.74
CA THR A 11 -2.61 14.10 -1.75
C THR A 11 -1.71 14.69 -2.84
N MET A 12 -0.54 14.10 -3.10
CA MET A 12 0.34 14.51 -4.19
C MET A 12 -0.27 14.20 -5.55
N PHE A 13 -0.78 12.99 -5.76
CA PHE A 13 -1.47 12.62 -6.99
C PHE A 13 -2.69 13.52 -7.24
N GLY A 14 -3.49 13.78 -6.21
CA GLY A 14 -4.60 14.72 -6.30
C GLY A 14 -4.17 16.14 -6.62
N GLY A 15 -3.04 16.60 -6.08
CA GLY A 15 -2.42 17.86 -6.46
C GLY A 15 -2.05 17.92 -7.94
N ILE A 16 -1.40 16.88 -8.46
CA ILE A 16 -1.00 16.77 -9.88
C ILE A 16 -2.23 16.75 -10.79
N VAL A 17 -3.25 15.96 -10.47
CA VAL A 17 -4.49 15.89 -11.25
C VAL A 17 -5.22 17.24 -11.26
N SER A 18 -5.26 17.93 -10.11
CA SER A 18 -5.87 19.25 -10.00
C SER A 18 -5.12 20.29 -10.85
N ASP A 19 -3.79 20.22 -10.91
CA ASP A 19 -2.98 21.11 -11.76
C ASP A 19 -3.20 20.80 -13.25
N ALA A 20 -3.26 19.51 -13.62
CA ALA A 20 -3.51 19.08 -14.99
C ALA A 20 -4.89 19.52 -15.52
N ARG A 21 -5.90 19.63 -14.64
CA ARG A 21 -7.24 20.12 -14.99
C ARG A 21 -7.44 21.63 -14.84
N ALA A 22 -6.37 22.38 -14.54
CA ALA A 22 -6.40 23.82 -14.30
C ALA A 22 -7.38 24.27 -13.18
N ARG A 23 -7.66 23.41 -12.20
CA ARG A 23 -8.55 23.68 -11.06
C ARG A 23 -7.79 24.27 -9.87
N LEU A 24 -7.03 25.34 -10.12
CA LEU A 24 -6.17 25.99 -9.12
C LEU A 24 -6.98 26.58 -7.96
N ARG A 25 -8.22 27.03 -8.22
CA ARG A 25 -9.09 27.63 -7.21
C ARG A 25 -9.47 26.62 -6.14
N GLU A 26 -9.89 25.43 -6.54
CA GLU A 26 -10.30 24.36 -5.63
C GLU A 26 -9.13 23.87 -4.78
N LYS A 27 -7.95 23.67 -5.39
CA LYS A 27 -6.72 23.34 -4.66
C LYS A 27 -6.37 24.38 -3.60
N THR A 28 -6.47 25.67 -3.96
CA THR A 28 -6.21 26.78 -3.03
C THR A 28 -7.19 26.79 -1.87
N ILE A 29 -8.48 26.55 -2.13
CA ILE A 29 -9.50 26.47 -1.08
C ILE A 29 -9.20 25.32 -0.10
N ILE A 30 -8.81 24.15 -0.60
CA ILE A 30 -8.45 23.00 0.25
C ILE A 30 -7.25 23.31 1.14
N ILE A 31 -6.20 23.94 0.58
CA ILE A 31 -5.02 24.34 1.35
C ILE A 31 -5.39 25.36 2.43
N LEU A 32 -6.23 26.34 2.10
CA LEU A 32 -6.70 27.35 3.06
C LEU A 32 -7.53 26.71 4.19
N GLN A 33 -8.44 25.79 3.86
CA GLN A 33 -9.21 25.04 4.86
C GLN A 33 -8.28 24.25 5.78
N TYR A 34 -7.27 23.57 5.22
CA TYR A 34 -6.31 22.82 6.00
C TYR A 34 -5.47 23.70 6.93
N LEU A 35 -5.06 24.88 6.44
CA LEU A 35 -4.34 25.88 7.22
C LEU A 35 -5.15 26.37 8.43
N LEU A 36 -6.49 26.39 8.34
CA LEU A 36 -7.37 26.74 9.46
C LEU A 36 -7.65 25.55 10.40
N ILE A 37 -7.82 24.36 9.83
CA ILE A 37 -8.09 23.12 10.59
C ILE A 37 -6.92 22.77 11.51
N LEU A 38 -5.68 22.92 11.05
CA LEU A 38 -4.50 22.47 11.79
C LEU A 38 -4.28 23.23 13.11
N PRO A 39 -4.30 24.59 13.17
CA PRO A 39 -4.32 25.33 14.42
C PRO A 39 -5.51 24.99 15.30
N GLY A 40 -6.69 24.76 14.70
CA GLY A 40 -7.88 24.32 15.43
C GLY A 40 -7.69 22.99 16.15
N LEU A 41 -7.08 22.01 15.47
CA LEU A 41 -6.70 20.72 16.07
C LEU A 41 -5.65 20.88 17.16
N PHE A 42 -4.64 21.73 16.96
CA PHE A 42 -3.63 22.00 17.99
C PHE A 42 -4.25 22.64 19.22
N TRP A 43 -5.15 23.60 19.04
CA TRP A 43 -5.87 24.21 20.14
C TRP A 43 -6.77 23.20 20.85
N LEU A 44 -7.45 22.30 20.12
CA LEU A 44 -8.29 21.27 20.73
C LEU A 44 -7.48 20.24 21.54
N LEU A 45 -6.29 19.87 21.06
CA LEU A 45 -5.47 18.78 21.62
C LEU A 45 -4.30 19.26 22.51
N HIS A 46 -4.17 20.57 22.76
CA HIS A 46 -3.05 21.14 23.51
C HIS A 46 -2.87 20.54 24.92
N GLY A 47 -3.96 20.16 25.60
CA GLY A 47 -3.93 19.59 26.95
C GLY A 47 -3.22 18.24 27.06
N TRP A 48 -2.95 17.57 25.95
CA TRP A 48 -2.33 16.24 25.90
C TRP A 48 -0.80 16.31 25.66
N GLY A 49 -0.21 17.51 25.69
CA GLY A 49 1.21 17.75 25.50
C GLY A 49 1.73 17.26 24.13
N LEU A 50 2.94 16.70 24.11
CA LEU A 50 3.59 16.16 22.90
C LEU A 50 2.74 15.12 22.16
N MET A 51 2.01 14.27 22.89
CA MET A 51 1.14 13.26 22.30
C MET A 51 -0.05 13.91 21.57
N GLY A 52 -0.60 15.00 22.14
CA GLY A 52 -1.66 15.80 21.52
C GLY A 52 -1.24 16.37 20.17
N TYR A 53 -0.05 16.97 20.10
CA TYR A 53 0.50 17.49 18.84
C TYR A 53 0.72 16.38 17.81
N ALA A 54 1.24 15.22 18.22
CA ALA A 54 1.41 14.09 17.32
C ALA A 54 0.06 13.59 16.76
N LEU A 55 -0.97 13.49 17.60
CA LEU A 55 -2.33 13.12 17.17
C LEU A 55 -2.93 14.18 16.24
N ALA A 56 -2.79 15.46 16.56
CA ALA A 56 -3.26 16.57 15.74
C ALA A 56 -2.66 16.53 14.33
N LEU A 57 -1.36 16.27 14.20
CA LEU A 57 -0.70 16.12 12.90
C LEU A 57 -1.23 14.93 12.10
N ASN A 58 -1.45 13.77 12.75
CA ASN A 58 -1.99 12.59 12.07
C ASN A 58 -3.45 12.80 11.63
N LEU A 59 -4.28 13.39 12.50
CA LEU A 59 -5.67 13.74 12.17
C LEU A 59 -5.74 14.81 11.07
N GLY A 60 -4.87 15.81 11.14
CA GLY A 60 -4.73 16.82 10.09
C GLY A 60 -4.40 16.19 8.74
N ALA A 61 -3.40 15.31 8.68
CA ALA A 61 -3.04 14.61 7.45
C ALA A 61 -4.19 13.73 6.91
N LEU A 62 -4.95 13.08 7.80
CA LEU A 62 -6.16 12.32 7.46
C LEU A 62 -7.26 13.20 6.86
N LEU A 63 -7.56 14.34 7.49
CA LEU A 63 -8.54 15.30 7.00
C LEU A 63 -8.11 15.89 5.65
N TYR A 64 -6.83 16.24 5.52
CA TYR A 64 -6.26 16.74 4.27
C TYR A 64 -6.38 15.73 3.12
N ALA A 65 -6.05 14.47 3.39
CA ALA A 65 -6.27 13.38 2.43
C ALA A 65 -7.76 13.20 2.08
N GLY A 66 -8.65 13.31 3.06
CA GLY A 66 -10.10 13.28 2.84
C GLY A 66 -10.62 14.42 1.96
N LEU A 67 -10.12 15.65 2.14
CA LEU A 67 -10.47 16.80 1.31
C LEU A 67 -10.03 16.59 -0.15
N PHE A 68 -8.82 16.07 -0.38
CA PHE A 68 -8.36 15.71 -1.72
C PHE A 68 -9.16 14.55 -2.32
N MET A 69 -9.50 13.55 -1.51
CA MET A 69 -10.30 12.42 -1.95
C MET A 69 -11.69 12.86 -2.42
N ARG A 70 -12.31 13.83 -1.73
CA ARG A 70 -13.55 14.47 -2.18
C ARG A 70 -13.39 15.21 -3.50
N LEU A 71 -12.27 15.92 -3.70
CA LEU A 71 -11.97 16.58 -4.97
C LEU A 71 -11.85 15.56 -6.12
N LEU A 72 -11.08 14.48 -5.91
CA LEU A 72 -10.93 13.40 -6.90
C LEU A 72 -12.27 12.75 -7.24
N HIS A 73 -13.11 12.48 -6.25
CA HIS A 73 -14.43 11.88 -6.47
C HIS A 73 -15.28 12.75 -7.41
N ASN A 74 -15.30 14.06 -7.15
CA ASN A 74 -16.05 15.02 -7.96
C ASN A 74 -15.47 15.16 -9.38
N ASP A 75 -14.15 15.02 -9.54
CA ASP A 75 -13.48 15.21 -10.82
C ASP A 75 -13.47 13.97 -11.71
N LEU A 76 -13.13 12.80 -11.15
CA LEU A 76 -12.99 11.56 -11.92
C LEU A 76 -14.25 10.70 -11.89
N THR A 77 -15.30 11.08 -11.15
CA THR A 77 -16.53 10.28 -10.96
C THR A 77 -16.28 8.87 -10.43
N ILE A 78 -15.12 8.63 -9.82
CA ILE A 78 -14.75 7.33 -9.23
C ILE A 78 -15.36 7.25 -7.84
N SER A 79 -16.08 6.17 -7.54
CA SER A 79 -16.68 5.95 -6.22
C SER A 79 -15.65 5.91 -5.08
N TYR A 80 -16.01 6.45 -3.91
CA TYR A 80 -15.15 6.40 -2.72
C TYR A 80 -14.74 4.98 -2.33
N SER A 81 -15.62 4.00 -2.53
CA SER A 81 -15.37 2.59 -2.26
C SER A 81 -14.26 2.03 -3.15
N GLN A 82 -14.21 2.40 -4.43
CA GLN A 82 -13.13 2.02 -5.34
C GLN A 82 -11.80 2.67 -4.98
N LEU A 83 -11.79 3.92 -4.52
CA LEU A 83 -10.55 4.53 -4.02
C LEU A 83 -10.07 3.86 -2.73
N LEU A 84 -10.98 3.58 -1.78
CA LEU A 84 -10.65 2.93 -0.51
C LEU A 84 -10.24 1.47 -0.69
N SER A 85 -10.81 0.74 -1.65
CA SER A 85 -10.49 -0.67 -1.89
C SER A 85 -9.03 -0.88 -2.28
N ILE A 86 -8.39 0.13 -2.88
CA ILE A 86 -6.95 0.12 -3.20
C ILE A 86 -6.10 0.08 -1.91
N TYR A 87 -6.58 0.67 -0.81
CA TYR A 87 -5.87 0.71 0.47
C TYR A 87 -6.08 -0.53 1.33
N VAL A 88 -7.19 -1.26 1.14
CA VAL A 88 -7.52 -2.47 1.91
C VAL A 88 -6.37 -3.48 2.01
N PRO A 89 -5.71 -3.90 0.90
CA PRO A 89 -4.60 -4.85 1.01
C PRO A 89 -3.40 -4.27 1.77
N GLY A 90 -3.14 -2.96 1.64
CA GLY A 90 -2.11 -2.28 2.44
C GLY A 90 -2.42 -2.27 3.93
N LEU A 91 -3.68 -2.03 4.30
CA LEU A 91 -4.15 -2.05 5.69
C LEU A 91 -4.07 -3.46 6.29
N PHE A 92 -4.45 -4.47 5.52
CA PHE A 92 -4.32 -5.88 5.92
C PHE A 92 -2.84 -6.23 6.18
N ASN A 93 -1.94 -5.89 5.26
CA ASN A 93 -0.51 -6.15 5.42
C ASN A 93 0.06 -5.43 6.65
N ALA A 94 -0.33 -4.18 6.88
CA ALA A 94 0.07 -3.42 8.07
C ALA A 94 -0.44 -4.07 9.37
N ALA A 95 -1.68 -4.58 9.38
CA ALA A 95 -2.25 -5.29 10.52
C ALA A 95 -1.47 -6.58 10.83
N VAL A 96 -1.13 -7.37 9.81
CA VAL A 96 -0.32 -8.59 9.98
C VAL A 96 1.05 -8.27 10.57
N ILE A 97 1.75 -7.27 10.02
CA ILE A 97 3.07 -6.85 10.52
C ILE A 97 2.96 -6.35 11.97
N ALA A 98 1.93 -5.57 12.30
CA ALA A 98 1.70 -5.10 13.67
C ALA A 98 1.47 -6.26 14.64
N CYS A 99 0.66 -7.26 14.26
CA CYS A 99 0.46 -8.47 15.06
C CYS A 99 1.77 -9.24 15.29
N VAL A 100 2.61 -9.39 14.26
CA VAL A 100 3.92 -10.03 14.41
C VAL A 100 4.80 -9.23 15.37
N PHE A 101 4.85 -7.90 15.23
CA PHE A 101 5.66 -7.05 16.11
C PHE A 101 5.22 -7.13 17.56
N ILE A 102 3.91 -7.19 17.82
CA ILE A 102 3.38 -7.40 19.17
C ILE A 102 3.84 -8.77 19.70
N GLY A 103 3.69 -9.84 18.92
CA GLY A 103 4.12 -11.18 19.33
C GLY A 103 5.62 -11.27 19.62
N VAL A 104 6.45 -10.73 18.73
CA VAL A 104 7.90 -10.69 18.91
C VAL A 104 8.28 -9.84 20.12
N ARG A 105 7.64 -8.69 20.32
CA ARG A 105 7.91 -7.85 21.49
C ARG A 105 7.55 -8.56 22.80
N LEU A 106 6.43 -9.29 22.84
CA LEU A 106 6.06 -10.10 24.01
C LEU A 106 7.10 -11.19 24.28
N LEU A 107 7.59 -11.87 23.24
CA LEU A 107 8.63 -12.90 23.38
C LEU A 107 9.97 -12.34 23.87
N LEU A 108 10.39 -11.18 23.31
CA LEU A 108 11.65 -10.52 23.69
C LEU A 108 11.59 -9.88 25.09
N SER A 109 10.39 -9.57 25.59
CA SER A 109 10.22 -8.92 26.90
C SER A 109 10.81 -9.76 28.04
N SER A 110 10.81 -11.08 27.90
CA SER A 110 11.39 -12.01 28.88
C SER A 110 12.92 -12.01 28.89
N TRP A 111 13.58 -11.54 27.82
CA TRP A 111 15.03 -11.65 27.66
C TRP A 111 15.81 -10.40 28.09
N GLN A 112 15.11 -9.34 28.54
CA GLN A 112 15.69 -8.08 29.02
C GLN A 112 16.83 -7.53 28.14
N LEU A 113 16.69 -7.65 26.82
CA LEU A 113 17.71 -7.21 25.86
C LEU A 113 17.87 -5.68 25.87
N PRO A 114 19.09 -5.16 25.60
CA PRO A 114 19.29 -3.73 25.45
C PRO A 114 18.41 -3.18 24.31
N PRO A 115 17.92 -1.92 24.39
CA PRO A 115 16.98 -1.37 23.42
C PRO A 115 17.43 -1.47 21.96
N VAL A 116 18.73 -1.31 21.71
CA VAL A 116 19.34 -1.42 20.38
C VAL A 116 19.20 -2.83 19.81
N GLY A 117 19.43 -3.87 20.63
CA GLY A 117 19.28 -5.27 20.21
C GLY A 117 17.84 -5.61 19.86
N THR A 118 16.90 -5.15 20.69
CA THR A 118 15.46 -5.31 20.41
C THR A 118 15.05 -4.64 19.10
N LEU A 119 15.59 -3.44 18.83
CA LEU A 119 15.32 -2.72 17.58
C LEU A 119 15.89 -3.45 16.35
N LEU A 120 17.13 -3.95 16.42
CA LEU A 120 17.73 -4.72 15.33
C LEU A 120 16.93 -6.00 15.01
N ILE A 121 16.50 -6.72 16.05
CA ILE A 121 15.67 -7.92 15.87
C ILE A 121 14.33 -7.55 15.22
N LEU A 122 13.66 -6.50 15.71
CA LEU A 122 12.40 -6.03 15.12
C LEU A 122 12.57 -5.58 13.65
N MET A 123 13.68 -4.92 13.32
CA MET A 123 13.99 -4.53 11.93
C MET A 123 14.18 -5.75 11.03
N LEU A 124 14.95 -6.76 11.47
CA LEU A 124 15.17 -7.99 10.73
C LEU A 124 13.87 -8.78 10.53
N VAL A 125 13.10 -8.97 11.60
CA VAL A 125 11.78 -9.63 11.53
C VAL A 125 10.85 -8.86 10.60
N GLY A 126 10.80 -7.53 10.71
CA GLY A 126 9.97 -6.70 9.85
C GLY A 126 10.33 -6.84 8.38
N GLY A 127 11.62 -6.83 8.06
CA GLY A 127 12.11 -7.05 6.70
C GLY A 127 11.75 -8.44 6.17
N LEU A 128 11.94 -9.49 6.97
CA LEU A 128 11.60 -10.86 6.60
C LEU A 128 10.09 -11.05 6.38
N VAL A 129 9.27 -10.54 7.29
CA VAL A 129 7.81 -10.63 7.16
C VAL A 129 7.33 -9.85 5.95
N LEU A 130 7.80 -8.62 5.76
CA LEU A 130 7.42 -7.81 4.61
C LEU A 130 7.83 -8.49 3.29
N SER A 131 9.06 -9.01 3.20
CA SER A 131 9.55 -9.76 2.04
C SER A 131 8.69 -11.00 1.78
N SER A 132 8.38 -11.77 2.84
CA SER A 132 7.51 -12.94 2.73
C SER A 132 6.09 -12.57 2.28
N LEU A 133 5.51 -11.49 2.79
CA LEU A 133 4.17 -11.04 2.39
C LEU A 133 4.13 -10.63 0.92
N ILE A 134 5.14 -9.90 0.46
CA ILE A 134 5.27 -9.48 -0.93
C ILE A 134 5.36 -10.68 -1.86
N LEU A 135 6.09 -11.73 -1.47
CA LEU A 135 6.29 -12.92 -2.29
C LEU A 135 5.12 -13.92 -2.22
N LEU A 136 4.56 -14.17 -1.04
CA LEU A 136 3.48 -15.14 -0.86
C LEU A 136 2.10 -14.57 -1.20
N VAL A 137 1.85 -13.29 -0.95
CA VAL A 137 0.56 -12.64 -1.21
C VAL A 137 0.76 -11.34 -2.00
N PRO A 138 1.22 -11.45 -3.26
CA PRO A 138 1.51 -10.27 -4.07
C PRO A 138 0.21 -9.53 -4.41
N LEU A 139 0.21 -8.22 -4.19
CA LEU A 139 -0.90 -7.34 -4.56
C LEU A 139 -1.15 -7.45 -6.07
N PRO A 140 -2.40 -7.36 -6.54
CA PRO A 140 -2.73 -7.55 -7.95
C PRO A 140 -1.97 -6.62 -8.90
N GLY A 141 -1.69 -5.38 -8.48
CA GLY A 141 -0.85 -4.45 -9.24
C GLY A 141 0.63 -4.88 -9.28
N LEU A 142 1.17 -5.36 -8.15
CA LEU A 142 2.56 -5.80 -8.03
C LEU A 142 2.82 -7.10 -8.79
N ARG A 143 1.82 -7.98 -8.94
CA ARG A 143 1.93 -9.23 -9.70
C ARG A 143 2.40 -9.01 -11.13
N ARG A 144 1.85 -7.98 -11.81
CA ARG A 144 2.21 -7.68 -13.20
C ARG A 144 3.66 -7.23 -13.33
N GLU A 145 4.10 -6.34 -12.45
CA GLU A 145 5.48 -5.87 -12.41
C GLU A 145 6.45 -7.00 -12.01
N LEU A 146 6.08 -7.86 -11.06
CA LEU A 146 6.86 -9.03 -10.68
C LEU A 146 7.01 -9.98 -11.87
N CYS A 147 5.92 -10.30 -12.59
CA CYS A 147 6.01 -11.10 -13.81
C CYS A 147 6.90 -10.43 -14.86
N ALA A 148 6.70 -9.14 -15.16
CA ALA A 148 7.51 -8.43 -16.14
C ALA A 148 9.00 -8.39 -15.76
N PHE A 149 9.31 -8.28 -14.47
CA PHE A 149 10.68 -8.33 -13.96
C PHE A 149 11.27 -9.75 -14.06
N LEU A 150 10.48 -10.78 -13.72
CA LEU A 150 10.85 -12.18 -13.85
C LEU A 150 11.08 -12.58 -15.32
N ASP A 151 10.22 -12.14 -16.23
CA ASP A 151 10.34 -12.37 -17.68
C ASP A 151 11.60 -11.68 -18.25
N ARG A 152 11.97 -10.50 -17.72
CA ARG A 152 13.22 -9.82 -18.06
C ARG A 152 14.47 -10.50 -17.49
N LEU A 153 14.31 -11.25 -16.41
CA LEU A 153 15.35 -12.14 -15.87
C LEU A 153 15.37 -13.50 -16.59
N GLU A 154 14.42 -13.76 -17.49
CA GLU A 154 14.30 -14.98 -18.28
C GLU A 154 14.96 -14.93 -19.70
N PRO A 155 16.05 -14.20 -19.99
CA PRO A 155 16.83 -14.48 -21.18
C PRO A 155 17.82 -15.61 -20.87
N GLN A 156 17.40 -16.83 -21.19
CA GLN A 156 18.25 -17.99 -21.49
C GLN A 156 18.87 -18.74 -20.27
N THR A 157 18.71 -20.07 -20.26
CA THR A 157 19.62 -21.04 -19.60
C THR A 157 19.68 -21.14 -18.07
N HIS A 158 18.57 -21.52 -17.41
CA HIS A 158 18.66 -22.22 -16.12
C HIS A 158 18.01 -23.60 -16.18
N SER A 159 18.70 -24.56 -16.82
CA SER A 159 18.40 -25.99 -16.69
C SER A 159 18.76 -26.46 -15.28
N GLY A 160 17.77 -26.58 -14.39
CA GLY A 160 18.03 -26.98 -13.00
C GLY A 160 16.84 -26.88 -12.05
N VAL A 161 17.10 -27.06 -10.76
CA VAL A 161 16.10 -26.93 -9.69
C VAL A 161 15.58 -25.48 -9.60
N LEU A 162 16.46 -24.49 -9.76
CA LEU A 162 16.12 -23.06 -9.76
C LEU A 162 15.12 -22.70 -10.87
N GLY A 163 15.34 -23.16 -12.10
CA GLY A 163 14.39 -22.95 -13.21
C GLY A 163 13.02 -23.57 -12.94
N ARG A 164 12.97 -24.76 -12.31
CA ARG A 164 11.71 -25.39 -11.90
C ARG A 164 10.98 -24.61 -10.81
N LEU A 165 11.71 -24.06 -9.83
CA LEU A 165 11.14 -23.23 -8.77
C LEU A 165 10.62 -21.89 -9.31
N LEU A 166 11.38 -21.25 -10.20
CA LEU A 166 10.98 -20.03 -10.90
C LEU A 166 9.71 -20.25 -11.73
N ALA A 167 9.67 -21.29 -12.56
CA ALA A 167 8.48 -21.62 -13.35
C ALA A 167 7.26 -21.91 -12.46
N ARG A 168 7.45 -22.58 -11.32
CA ARG A 168 6.36 -22.81 -10.34
C ARG A 168 5.88 -21.51 -9.72
N TYR A 169 6.78 -20.57 -9.42
CA TYR A 169 6.44 -19.27 -8.86
C TYR A 169 5.73 -18.37 -9.88
N VAL A 170 6.18 -18.31 -11.13
CA VAL A 170 5.49 -17.60 -12.23
C VAL A 170 4.07 -18.15 -12.42
N ARG A 171 3.91 -19.48 -12.38
CA ARG A 171 2.59 -20.13 -12.44
C ARG A 171 1.69 -19.76 -11.25
N PHE A 172 2.25 -19.63 -10.06
CA PHE A 172 1.54 -19.15 -8.87
C PHE A 172 1.11 -17.67 -9.01
N LEU A 173 1.98 -16.84 -9.60
CA LEU A 173 1.69 -15.42 -9.84
C LEU A 173 0.59 -15.20 -10.88
N ASN A 174 0.59 -15.99 -11.96
CA ASN A 174 -0.34 -15.89 -13.09
C ASN A 174 -1.15 -17.18 -13.32
N PRO A 175 -2.14 -17.48 -12.46
CA PRO A 175 -2.99 -18.66 -12.63
C PRO A 175 -3.88 -18.59 -13.89
N ALA A 176 -4.21 -17.39 -14.36
CA ALA A 176 -5.08 -17.18 -15.52
C ALA A 176 -4.37 -17.45 -16.87
N GLY A 177 -3.06 -17.19 -16.96
CA GLY A 177 -2.26 -17.50 -18.16
C GLY A 177 -2.03 -19.00 -18.41
N PHE A 178 -2.31 -19.85 -17.41
CA PHE A 178 -2.16 -21.31 -17.48
C PHE A 178 -3.49 -22.06 -17.33
N GLY A 179 -4.62 -21.41 -17.63
CA GLY A 179 -5.87 -22.12 -17.87
C GLY A 179 -5.71 -23.11 -19.05
N PRO A 180 -6.41 -24.26 -19.05
CA PRO A 180 -6.39 -25.15 -20.21
C PRO A 180 -6.74 -24.32 -21.43
N ALA A 181 -5.90 -24.37 -22.48
CA ALA A 181 -6.19 -23.72 -23.75
C ALA A 181 -7.65 -24.05 -24.09
N ALA A 182 -8.49 -23.03 -24.17
CA ALA A 182 -9.87 -23.22 -24.57
C ALA A 182 -9.81 -23.98 -25.90
N TYR A 183 -10.26 -25.23 -25.91
CA TYR A 183 -10.32 -26.01 -27.12
C TYR A 183 -11.05 -25.15 -28.16
N PRO A 184 -10.49 -24.95 -29.36
CA PRO A 184 -11.21 -24.22 -30.38
C PRO A 184 -12.55 -24.90 -30.56
N THR A 185 -13.62 -24.20 -30.16
CA THR A 185 -14.99 -24.65 -30.36
C THR A 185 -15.13 -24.86 -31.85
N ALA A 186 -15.23 -26.11 -32.27
CA ALA A 186 -15.47 -26.45 -33.67
C ALA A 186 -16.64 -25.61 -34.16
N ASN A 187 -16.40 -24.75 -35.14
CA ASN A 187 -17.45 -23.97 -35.77
C ASN A 187 -18.53 -24.95 -36.23
N PRO A 188 -19.81 -24.80 -35.80
CA PRO A 188 -20.87 -25.60 -36.36
C PRO A 188 -20.99 -25.22 -37.83
N VAL A 189 -20.58 -26.13 -38.71
CA VAL A 189 -20.92 -26.08 -40.13
C VAL A 189 -22.42 -26.29 -40.19
N LEU A 190 -23.17 -25.19 -40.30
CA LEU A 190 -24.61 -25.26 -40.57
C LEU A 190 -24.83 -25.70 -42.03
N PRO A 191 -25.78 -26.61 -42.28
CA PRO A 191 -26.15 -27.06 -43.63
C PRO A 191 -26.88 -25.99 -44.44
#